data_AF-A0A2T1CN24-F1
#
_entry.id   AF-A0A2T1CN24-F1
#
_cell.length_a   1.000
_cell.length_b   1.000
_cell.length_c   1.000
_cell.angle_alpha   90.00
_cell.angle_beta   90.00
_cell.angle_gamma   90.00
#
_symmetry.space_group_name_H-M   'P 1'
#
loop_
_entity.id
_entity.type
_entity.pdbx_description
1 polymer ?
#
loop_
_entity_poly.entity_id
_entity_poly.type
_entity_poly.pdbx_seq_one_letter_code
_entity_poly.pdbx_strand_id
1 'polypeptide(L)'
;MKTTKCSTSQITGLFKFNTISALLLTVGILLINLENGVASDDLSKLILSQSGKTIEGLSGGSTNSQGCGFIADSPSYKMNLSQKIDYMRLTVEATGGQPTLLVIGPNSGDSFCVLGDGTSGLKPEISGVWEAGYYQIYVGDRTQSRHKFVLDISTNN
;
A
#
# COMPACT_ATOMS: atom_id res chain seq x y z
N MET A 1 39.06 46.01 -1.36
CA MET A 1 40.13 45.65 -2.32
C MET A 1 40.98 44.55 -1.71
N LYS A 2 40.78 43.29 -2.15
CA LYS A 2 41.65 42.16 -1.82
C LYS A 2 41.67 41.22 -3.03
N THR A 3 42.87 40.98 -3.52
CA THR A 3 43.21 40.23 -4.73
C THR A 3 43.84 38.88 -4.36
N THR A 4 43.73 37.91 -5.29
CA THR A 4 44.69 36.80 -5.52
C THR A 4 44.58 35.63 -4.51
N LYS A 5 44.64 34.32 -4.85
CA LYS A 5 45.30 33.56 -5.92
C LYS A 5 44.63 32.19 -6.08
N CYS A 6 44.55 31.69 -7.32
CA CYS A 6 44.28 30.30 -7.67
C CYS A 6 45.60 29.54 -7.76
N SER A 7 45.65 28.26 -7.34
CA SER A 7 46.82 27.40 -7.56
C SER A 7 46.39 25.95 -7.83
N THR A 8 46.83 25.49 -9.00
CA THR A 8 46.63 24.19 -9.64
C THR A 8 47.58 23.15 -9.04
N SER A 9 47.12 21.90 -8.84
CA SER A 9 47.99 20.76 -8.54
C SER A 9 47.76 19.65 -9.55
N GLN A 10 48.83 19.26 -10.25
CA GLN A 10 48.87 18.16 -11.22
C GLN A 10 49.35 16.89 -10.52
N ILE A 11 48.73 15.75 -10.80
CA ILE A 11 49.32 14.43 -10.54
C ILE A 11 49.22 13.61 -11.84
N THR A 12 50.38 13.35 -12.43
CA THR A 12 50.62 12.49 -13.57
C THR A 12 50.76 11.03 -13.10
N GLY A 13 50.01 10.12 -13.72
CA GLY A 13 50.14 8.67 -13.52
C GLY A 13 50.15 7.95 -14.86
N LEU A 14 51.33 7.53 -15.30
CA LEU A 14 51.57 6.70 -16.48
C LEU A 14 51.27 5.22 -16.16
N PHE A 15 50.29 4.61 -16.81
CA PHE A 15 50.13 3.15 -16.85
C PHE A 15 50.58 2.61 -18.21
N LYS A 16 51.57 1.72 -18.18
CA LYS A 16 52.13 1.04 -19.35
C LYS A 16 51.27 -0.16 -19.73
N PHE A 17 50.81 -0.22 -20.98
CA PHE A 17 50.16 -1.38 -21.57
C PHE A 17 51.21 -2.25 -22.27
N ASN A 18 51.21 -3.56 -21.99
CA ASN A 18 52.06 -4.54 -22.67
C ASN A 18 51.20 -5.44 -23.56
N THR A 19 51.65 -5.65 -24.79
CA THR A 19 50.95 -6.37 -25.86
C THR A 19 51.30 -7.87 -25.85
N ILE A 20 50.30 -8.75 -25.99
CA ILE A 20 50.50 -10.13 -26.43
C ILE A 20 49.46 -10.45 -27.51
N SER A 21 49.95 -11.04 -28.59
CA SER A 21 49.28 -11.20 -29.88
C SER A 21 48.69 -12.61 -30.06
N ALA A 22 47.52 -12.62 -30.70
CA ALA A 22 47.00 -13.55 -31.71
C ALA A 22 46.51 -14.98 -31.37
N LEU A 23 45.24 -15.16 -31.81
CA LEU A 23 44.65 -16.27 -32.57
C LEU A 23 44.21 -17.53 -31.81
N LEU A 24 42.90 -17.82 -31.88
CA LEU A 24 42.35 -19.14 -32.22
C LEU A 24 40.88 -19.01 -32.67
N LEU A 25 40.59 -19.58 -33.84
CA LEU A 25 39.28 -19.69 -34.48
C LEU A 25 38.33 -20.58 -33.67
N THR A 26 37.06 -20.19 -33.51
CA THR A 26 35.90 -21.10 -33.45
C THR A 26 34.65 -20.34 -33.90
N VAL A 27 34.19 -20.59 -35.13
CA VAL A 27 32.98 -21.36 -35.48
C VAL A 27 31.72 -20.82 -34.81
N GLY A 28 30.85 -20.23 -35.64
CA GLY A 28 29.60 -19.64 -35.23
C GLY A 28 28.64 -20.64 -34.59
N ILE A 29 27.93 -20.17 -33.57
CA ILE A 29 26.69 -20.76 -33.12
C ILE A 29 25.64 -19.67 -33.28
N LEU A 30 24.78 -19.86 -34.28
CA LEU A 30 23.55 -19.10 -34.42
C LEU A 30 22.61 -19.55 -33.29
N LEU A 31 22.69 -18.87 -32.14
CA LEU A 31 21.62 -18.97 -31.16
C LEU A 31 20.49 -18.08 -31.66
N ILE A 32 19.52 -18.73 -32.30
CA ILE A 32 18.15 -18.22 -32.40
C ILE A 32 17.74 -17.79 -30.99
N ASN A 33 17.67 -16.48 -30.75
CA ASN A 33 16.95 -15.96 -29.61
C ASN A 33 15.49 -16.31 -29.86
N LEU A 34 14.99 -17.34 -29.17
CA LEU A 34 13.56 -17.44 -28.94
C LEU A 34 13.25 -16.28 -27.98
N GLU A 35 12.73 -15.19 -28.52
CA GLU A 35 12.08 -14.18 -27.68
C GLU A 35 10.86 -14.85 -27.06
N ASN A 36 11.05 -15.44 -25.88
CA ASN A 36 9.95 -15.72 -24.99
C ASN A 36 9.45 -14.35 -24.51
N GLY A 37 8.66 -13.69 -25.35
CA GLY A 37 7.79 -12.59 -24.97
C GLY A 37 6.71 -13.12 -24.04
N VAL A 38 7.08 -13.45 -22.81
CA VAL A 38 6.13 -13.44 -21.70
C VAL A 38 5.83 -11.97 -21.47
N ALA A 39 4.61 -11.58 -21.82
CA ALA A 39 4.08 -10.27 -21.46
C ALA A 39 4.12 -10.15 -19.92
N SER A 40 5.07 -9.38 -19.40
CA SER A 40 5.30 -9.12 -17.97
C SER A 40 4.14 -8.40 -17.28
N ASP A 41 3.07 -8.09 -18.02
CA ASP A 41 1.88 -7.39 -17.55
C ASP A 41 0.98 -8.30 -16.70
N ASP A 42 1.01 -9.62 -16.93
CA ASP A 42 0.15 -10.55 -16.19
C ASP A 42 0.77 -10.99 -14.86
N LEU A 43 2.10 -11.10 -14.77
CA LEU A 43 2.79 -11.46 -13.53
C LEU A 43 2.75 -10.33 -12.48
N SER A 44 2.84 -9.08 -12.93
CA SER A 44 2.68 -7.91 -12.04
C SER A 44 1.23 -7.76 -11.56
N LYS A 45 0.25 -8.10 -12.41
CA LYS A 45 -1.17 -8.18 -12.05
C LYS A 45 -1.49 -9.34 -11.11
N LEU A 46 -0.82 -10.49 -11.25
CA LEU A 46 -0.95 -11.63 -10.34
C LEU A 46 -0.28 -11.38 -8.97
N ILE A 47 0.85 -10.67 -8.94
CA ILE A 47 1.50 -10.24 -7.69
C ILE A 47 0.66 -9.18 -6.96
N LEU A 48 -0.02 -8.29 -7.70
CA LEU A 48 -0.96 -7.31 -7.15
C LEU A 48 -2.35 -7.90 -6.82
N SER A 49 -2.73 -9.02 -7.42
CA SER A 49 -3.98 -9.73 -7.15
C SER A 49 -4.00 -10.44 -5.80
N GLN A 50 -2.85 -10.62 -5.15
CA GLN A 50 -2.70 -11.24 -3.83
C GLN A 50 -2.21 -10.27 -2.76
N SER A 51 -1.95 -9.00 -3.08
CA SER A 51 -1.43 -8.04 -2.12
C SER A 51 -2.56 -7.29 -1.44
N GLY A 52 -2.77 -7.55 -0.15
CA GLY A 52 -3.58 -6.68 0.71
C GLY A 52 -3.11 -5.23 0.63
N LYS A 53 -4.03 -4.28 0.81
CA LYS A 53 -3.76 -2.84 0.79
C LYS A 53 -3.84 -2.29 2.20
N THR A 54 -2.79 -1.60 2.64
CA THR A 54 -2.77 -0.92 3.93
C THR A 54 -2.96 0.59 3.77
N ILE A 55 -3.75 1.19 4.66
CA ILE A 55 -3.98 2.64 4.76
C ILE A 55 -3.65 3.09 6.18
N GLU A 56 -2.82 4.12 6.32
CA GLU A 56 -2.53 4.73 7.61
C GLU A 56 -3.34 6.01 7.84
N GLY A 57 -3.66 6.30 9.09
CA GLY A 57 -4.35 7.54 9.44
C GLY A 57 -4.46 7.79 10.94
N LEU A 58 -5.35 8.72 11.29
CA LEU A 58 -5.73 9.00 12.68
C LEU A 58 -7.19 8.60 12.91
N SER A 59 -7.43 7.84 13.96
CA SER A 59 -8.78 7.47 14.39
C SER A 59 -9.50 8.65 15.03
N GLY A 60 -10.82 8.49 15.21
CA GLY A 60 -11.63 9.44 15.94
C GLY A 60 -11.97 10.69 15.13
N GLY A 61 -12.39 11.74 15.84
CA GLY A 61 -12.76 13.03 15.27
C GLY A 61 -13.84 13.70 16.12
N SER A 62 -14.38 14.83 15.66
CA SER A 62 -15.40 15.58 16.40
C SER A 62 -16.83 15.13 16.11
N THR A 63 -17.04 14.32 15.07
CA THR A 63 -18.38 13.97 14.59
C THR A 63 -18.87 12.68 15.25
N ASN A 64 -20.00 12.74 15.94
CA ASN A 64 -20.65 11.56 16.53
C ASN A 64 -21.46 10.80 15.47
N SER A 65 -21.05 9.56 15.19
CA SER A 65 -21.67 8.68 14.18
C SER A 65 -22.98 8.00 14.62
N GLN A 66 -23.53 8.37 15.79
CA GLN A 66 -24.79 7.82 16.33
C GLN A 66 -24.75 6.30 16.55
N GLY A 67 -23.69 5.82 17.21
CA GLY A 67 -23.59 4.42 17.65
C GLY A 67 -22.27 3.74 17.30
N CYS A 68 -21.49 4.29 16.36
CA CYS A 68 -20.17 3.76 15.98
C CYS A 68 -18.99 4.59 16.50
N GLY A 69 -19.19 5.31 17.61
CA GLY A 69 -18.20 6.21 18.18
C GLY A 69 -18.06 7.54 17.42
N PHE A 70 -16.92 8.19 17.60
CA PHE A 70 -16.60 9.47 16.98
C PHE A 70 -15.72 9.26 15.76
N ILE A 71 -16.00 9.97 14.67
CA ILE A 71 -15.32 9.87 13.38
C ILE A 71 -14.85 11.25 12.92
N ALA A 72 -13.93 11.27 11.96
CA ALA A 72 -13.52 12.48 11.27
C ALA A 72 -14.62 12.95 10.30
N ASP A 73 -14.56 14.24 9.93
CA ASP A 73 -15.53 14.84 8.99
C ASP A 73 -15.37 14.32 7.56
N SER A 74 -14.24 13.68 7.25
CA SER A 74 -13.98 12.99 5.99
C SER A 74 -13.67 11.51 6.21
N PRO A 75 -14.01 10.63 5.25
CA PRO A 75 -13.66 9.21 5.34
C PRO A 75 -12.14 9.02 5.44
N SER A 76 -11.74 8.06 6.25
CA SER A 76 -10.36 7.56 6.32
C SER A 76 -9.90 6.96 4.99
N TYR A 77 -10.82 6.31 4.28
CA TYR A 77 -10.58 5.78 2.94
C TYR A 77 -11.87 5.73 2.13
N LYS A 78 -11.73 5.87 0.81
CA LYS A 78 -12.84 5.80 -0.16
C LYS A 78 -12.48 4.73 -1.17
N MET A 79 -13.39 3.79 -1.42
CA MET A 79 -13.18 2.73 -2.41
C MET A 79 -14.35 2.67 -3.38
N ASN A 80 -14.05 2.34 -4.63
CA ASN A 80 -15.05 2.06 -5.64
C ASN A 80 -14.79 0.66 -6.19
N LEU A 81 -15.70 -0.27 -5.92
CA LEU A 81 -15.64 -1.63 -6.42
C LEU A 81 -16.38 -1.69 -7.75
N SER A 82 -15.68 -1.99 -8.84
CA SER A 82 -16.30 -2.08 -10.17
C SER A 82 -17.19 -3.31 -10.36
N GLN A 83 -17.02 -4.32 -9.50
CA GLN A 83 -17.75 -5.58 -9.51
C GLN A 83 -17.82 -6.14 -8.08
N LYS A 84 -18.71 -7.11 -7.89
CA LYS A 84 -18.83 -7.87 -6.65
C LYS A 84 -17.53 -8.59 -6.31
N ILE A 85 -17.16 -8.59 -5.04
CA ILE A 85 -16.02 -9.32 -4.47
C ILE A 85 -16.58 -10.37 -3.51
N ASP A 86 -16.31 -11.64 -3.77
CA ASP A 86 -16.89 -12.75 -3.00
C ASP A 86 -16.32 -12.86 -1.58
N TYR A 87 -15.11 -12.35 -1.36
CA TYR A 87 -14.53 -12.23 -0.04
C TYR A 87 -13.60 -11.02 0.02
N MET A 88 -13.89 -10.10 0.94
CA MET A 88 -12.98 -9.05 1.35
C MET A 88 -13.10 -8.82 2.85
N ARG A 89 -11.97 -8.54 3.49
CA ARG A 89 -11.84 -8.25 4.90
C ARG A 89 -11.18 -6.89 5.09
N LEU A 90 -11.75 -6.11 5.99
CA LEU A 90 -11.22 -4.86 6.50
C LEU A 90 -10.87 -5.06 7.97
N THR A 91 -9.61 -4.85 8.36
CA THR A 91 -9.16 -4.99 9.75
C THR A 91 -8.44 -3.72 10.18
N VAL A 92 -8.76 -3.20 11.36
CA VAL A 92 -8.08 -2.02 11.93
C VAL A 92 -7.16 -2.42 13.07
N GLU A 93 -5.93 -1.92 13.02
CA GLU A 93 -5.02 -1.92 14.16
C GLU A 93 -4.70 -0.47 14.55
N ALA A 94 -4.98 -0.09 15.80
CA ALA A 94 -4.67 1.23 16.33
C ALA A 94 -3.58 1.17 17.39
N THR A 95 -2.77 2.22 17.50
CA THR A 95 -1.72 2.33 18.53
C THR A 95 -2.28 2.56 19.94
N GLY A 96 -3.60 2.68 20.09
CA GLY A 96 -4.28 2.92 21.36
C GLY A 96 -5.75 3.31 21.15
N GLY A 97 -6.40 3.71 22.25
CA GLY A 97 -7.80 4.12 22.24
C GLY A 97 -8.78 2.95 22.19
N GLN A 98 -9.97 3.24 21.69
CA GLN A 98 -11.04 2.27 21.48
C GLN A 98 -11.52 2.39 20.04
N PRO A 99 -10.75 1.84 19.08
CA PRO A 99 -11.01 2.04 17.66
C PRO A 99 -12.36 1.46 17.26
N THR A 100 -12.99 2.09 16.27
CA THR A 100 -14.22 1.60 15.62
C THR A 100 -14.03 1.58 14.12
N LEU A 101 -14.74 0.70 13.44
CA LEU A 101 -14.75 0.61 11.98
C LEU A 101 -16.19 0.82 11.50
N LEU A 102 -16.42 1.94 10.81
CA LEU A 102 -17.70 2.27 10.18
C LEU A 102 -17.52 2.26 8.66
N VAL A 103 -18.41 1.56 7.98
CA VAL A 103 -18.45 1.47 6.53
C VAL A 103 -19.82 1.90 6.05
N ILE A 104 -19.86 2.94 5.22
CA ILE A 104 -21.07 3.35 4.51
C ILE A 104 -20.99 2.81 3.09
N GLY A 105 -21.97 2.00 2.71
CA GLY A 105 -22.03 1.29 1.43
C GLY A 105 -22.74 2.08 0.31
N PRO A 106 -22.87 1.44 -0.87
CA PRO A 106 -23.35 2.08 -2.08
C PRO A 106 -24.86 2.33 -2.10
N ASN A 107 -25.66 1.53 -1.39
CA ASN A 107 -27.10 1.70 -1.34
C ASN A 107 -27.53 2.55 -0.14
N SER A 108 -28.70 3.19 -0.27
CA SER A 108 -29.27 3.98 0.82
C SER A 108 -29.54 3.09 2.03
N GLY A 109 -28.93 3.42 3.18
CA GLY A 109 -29.06 2.65 4.41
C GLY A 109 -27.98 1.60 4.63
N ASP A 110 -27.09 1.35 3.66
CA ASP A 110 -25.95 0.46 3.84
C ASP A 110 -24.96 1.09 4.82
N SER A 111 -24.96 0.60 6.05
CA SER A 111 -24.03 1.03 7.10
C SER A 111 -23.68 -0.14 8.00
N PHE A 112 -22.39 -0.43 8.10
CA PHE A 112 -21.87 -1.51 8.93
C PHE A 112 -20.92 -0.91 9.96
N CYS A 113 -21.11 -1.27 11.22
CA CYS A 113 -20.28 -0.79 12.32
C CYS A 113 -19.78 -1.98 13.14
N VAL A 114 -18.48 -1.98 13.43
CA VAL A 114 -17.88 -2.88 14.41
C VAL A 114 -17.05 -2.06 15.39
N LEU A 115 -17.24 -2.34 16.68
CA LEU A 115 -16.48 -1.72 17.75
C LEU A 115 -15.29 -2.62 18.08
N GLY A 116 -14.11 -2.03 18.29
CA GLY A 116 -13.01 -2.74 18.92
C GLY A 116 -13.40 -3.07 20.35
N ASP A 117 -13.52 -4.36 20.67
CA ASP A 117 -13.83 -4.84 22.01
C ASP A 117 -12.65 -5.59 22.62
N GLY A 118 -12.69 -5.81 23.94
CA GLY A 118 -11.60 -6.49 24.65
C GLY A 118 -11.40 -7.94 24.19
N THR A 119 -12.44 -8.58 23.67
CA THR A 119 -12.41 -9.97 23.18
C THR A 119 -11.70 -10.11 21.83
N SER A 120 -11.79 -9.11 20.96
CA SER A 120 -11.09 -9.01 19.67
C SER A 120 -9.71 -8.35 19.77
N GLY A 121 -9.25 -8.02 20.99
CA GLY A 121 -8.00 -7.30 21.20
C GLY A 121 -8.03 -5.87 20.68
N LEU A 122 -9.22 -5.23 20.67
CA LEU A 122 -9.45 -3.88 20.14
C LEU A 122 -9.12 -3.75 18.64
N LYS A 123 -9.34 -4.81 17.86
CA LYS A 123 -9.12 -4.84 16.42
C LYS A 123 -10.44 -5.05 15.69
N PRO A 124 -11.23 -3.99 15.45
CA PRO A 124 -12.49 -4.15 14.74
C PRO A 124 -12.25 -4.63 13.31
N GLU A 125 -13.11 -5.55 12.89
CA GLU A 125 -12.99 -6.24 11.60
C GLU A 125 -14.38 -6.41 10.95
N ILE A 126 -14.45 -6.19 9.65
CA ILE A 126 -15.62 -6.51 8.82
C ILE A 126 -15.14 -7.37 7.66
N SER A 127 -15.71 -8.57 7.51
CA SER A 127 -15.42 -9.47 6.40
C SER A 127 -16.69 -10.04 5.79
N GLY A 128 -16.61 -10.46 4.53
CA GLY A 128 -17.73 -11.08 3.82
C GLY A 128 -17.74 -10.77 2.33
N VAL A 129 -18.93 -10.84 1.75
CA VAL A 129 -19.21 -10.51 0.35
C VAL A 129 -19.46 -9.01 0.22
N TRP A 130 -18.88 -8.39 -0.80
CA TRP A 130 -18.99 -6.95 -1.04
C TRP A 130 -19.53 -6.69 -2.44
N GLU A 131 -20.65 -5.99 -2.54
CA GLU A 131 -21.27 -5.65 -3.82
C GLU A 131 -20.49 -4.53 -4.55
N ALA A 132 -20.71 -4.43 -5.86
CA ALA A 132 -20.16 -3.33 -6.64
C ALA A 132 -20.69 -1.97 -6.13
N GLY A 133 -19.84 -0.95 -6.16
CA GLY A 133 -20.24 0.43 -5.84
C GLY A 133 -19.24 1.19 -4.99
N TYR A 134 -19.67 2.37 -4.57
CA TYR A 134 -18.86 3.31 -3.80
C TYR A 134 -19.05 3.12 -2.30
N TYR A 135 -17.94 3.02 -1.58
CA TYR A 135 -17.91 2.88 -0.13
C TYR A 135 -17.07 3.97 0.51
N GLN A 136 -17.51 4.40 1.69
CA GLN A 136 -16.78 5.32 2.56
C GLN A 136 -16.43 4.59 3.85
N ILE A 137 -15.15 4.52 4.16
CA ILE A 137 -14.63 3.83 5.33
C ILE A 137 -14.12 4.87 6.32
N TYR A 138 -14.59 4.78 7.56
CA TYR A 138 -14.19 5.63 8.67
C TYR A 138 -13.60 4.77 9.78
N VAL A 139 -12.41 5.15 10.25
CA VAL A 139 -11.82 4.61 11.46
C VAL A 139 -12.07 5.60 12.59
N GLY A 140 -12.98 5.22 13.49
CA GLY A 140 -13.40 6.06 14.61
C GLY A 140 -12.73 5.69 15.93
N ASP A 141 -13.16 6.37 16.99
CA ASP A 141 -12.80 6.07 18.38
C ASP A 141 -14.02 6.26 19.28
N ARG A 142 -14.29 5.32 20.18
CA ARG A 142 -15.48 5.39 21.07
C ARG A 142 -15.44 6.56 22.04
N THR A 143 -14.27 7.08 22.36
CA THR A 143 -14.03 8.11 23.38
C THR A 143 -13.59 9.45 22.80
N GLN A 144 -13.74 9.65 21.49
CA GLN A 144 -13.32 10.87 20.79
C GLN A 144 -11.79 11.11 20.83
N SER A 145 -11.02 10.08 21.20
CA SER A 145 -9.56 10.14 21.22
C SER A 145 -9.00 9.99 19.80
N ARG A 146 -7.74 10.38 19.60
CA ARG A 146 -7.08 10.30 18.30
C ARG A 146 -5.81 9.48 18.40
N HIS A 147 -5.78 8.34 17.71
CA HIS A 147 -4.64 7.44 17.68
C HIS A 147 -4.25 7.11 16.24
N LYS A 148 -2.98 6.78 16.01
CA LYS A 148 -2.56 6.27 14.70
C LYS A 148 -3.23 4.92 14.48
N PHE A 149 -3.63 4.64 13.25
CA PHE A 149 -4.13 3.33 12.85
C PHE A 149 -3.51 2.88 11.53
N VAL A 150 -3.54 1.57 11.33
CA VAL A 150 -3.40 0.89 10.04
C VAL A 150 -4.71 0.17 9.74
N LEU A 151 -5.28 0.43 8.57
CA LEU A 151 -6.42 -0.29 8.00
C LEU A 151 -5.87 -1.24 6.94
N ASP A 152 -6.00 -2.54 7.17
CA ASP A 152 -5.70 -3.57 6.18
C ASP A 152 -6.96 -3.93 5.39
N ILE A 153 -6.83 -4.01 4.07
CA ILE A 153 -7.87 -4.44 3.15
C ILE A 153 -7.36 -5.64 2.37
N SER A 154 -7.92 -6.81 2.62
CA SER A 154 -7.47 -8.07 2.03
C SER A 154 -8.61 -8.80 1.33
N THR A 155 -8.31 -9.39 0.17
CA THR A 155 -9.20 -10.32 -0.55
C THR A 155 -8.75 -11.77 -0.39
N ASN A 156 -7.73 -12.03 0.43
CA ASN A 156 -7.24 -13.37 0.73
C ASN A 156 -7.97 -13.92 1.95
N ASN A 157 -8.50 -15.14 1.84
CA ASN A 157 -9.15 -15.88 2.93
C ASN A 157 -8.12 -16.62 3.78
#